data_AF-A0A6G5RQA8-F1
#
_entry.id   AF-A0A6G5RQA8-F1
#
_cell.length_a   1.000
_cell.length_b   1.000
_cell.length_c   1.000
_cell.angle_alpha   90.00
_cell.angle_beta   90.00
_cell.angle_gamma   90.00
#
_symmetry.space_group_name_H-M   'P 1'
#
loop_
_entity.id
_entity.type
_entity.pdbx_description
1 polymer ?
#
loop_
_entity_poly.entity_id
_entity_poly.type
_entity_poly.pdbx_seq_one_letter_code
_entity_poly.pdbx_strand_id
1 'polypeptide(L)'
;MADKTAGMHELWPKLLEVVRNRRRFAWILLGQNANVLSYDGTTLTLSWNNQGAYDNFISSGSRGVLEDALAELLNPPPAIELVVQGKTPPSLAHSVPEGQAAQVHVSVAVTTADPSPQPGESAASTLQLVLAQTAFLMYEQGNSRAAALLSDVEDVELVPGNRFGDWEDAVLIVPPYLVPRFTEEVTAAIQPVFEHVAGRHGLDIGGITAAPALPEIDGHWRQILQERLTAGTASNQASRARAKRTAPTLNRDGFVFDSREEVLVYEALKRAQAELPQDSTISIFPVVVRSF
;
A
#
# COMPACT_ATOMS: atom_id res chain seq x y z
N MET A 1 23.49 30.97 -27.15
CA MET A 1 23.83 30.41 -25.84
C MET A 1 23.40 28.95 -25.88
N ALA A 2 24.31 28.01 -25.60
CA ALA A 2 23.97 26.59 -25.62
C ALA A 2 22.74 26.35 -24.72
N ASP A 3 21.79 25.56 -25.21
CA ASP A 3 20.55 25.27 -24.49
C ASP A 3 20.90 24.42 -23.25
N LYS A 4 21.17 25.10 -22.13
CA LYS A 4 21.56 24.46 -20.86
C LYS A 4 20.47 23.53 -20.36
N THR A 5 19.22 23.78 -20.74
CA THR A 5 18.08 22.90 -20.51
C THR A 5 18.28 21.54 -21.16
N ALA A 6 18.73 21.49 -22.42
CA ALA A 6 19.05 20.23 -23.10
C ALA A 6 20.15 19.44 -22.37
N GLY A 7 21.19 20.12 -21.88
CA GLY A 7 22.21 19.50 -21.03
C GLY A 7 21.66 18.97 -19.70
N MET A 8 20.70 19.66 -19.08
CA MET A 8 20.01 19.17 -17.88
C MET A 8 19.16 17.93 -18.19
N HIS A 9 18.50 17.85 -19.35
CA HIS A 9 17.77 16.65 -19.75
C HIS A 9 18.69 15.43 -19.92
N GLU A 10 19.92 15.62 -20.39
CA GLU A 10 20.93 14.54 -20.46
C GLU A 10 21.46 14.13 -19.08
N LEU A 11 21.54 15.08 -18.13
CA LEU A 11 21.96 14.82 -16.76
C LEU A 11 20.84 14.27 -15.88
N TRP A 12 19.58 14.49 -16.24
CA TRP A 12 18.40 14.10 -15.47
C TRP A 12 18.36 12.59 -15.15
N PRO A 13 18.62 11.66 -16.10
CA PRO A 13 18.70 10.24 -15.77
C PRO A 13 19.78 9.90 -14.74
N LYS A 14 20.95 10.53 -14.82
CA LYS A 14 22.05 10.33 -13.85
C LYS A 14 21.66 10.86 -12.47
N LEU A 15 20.98 11.99 -12.43
CA LEU A 15 20.44 12.55 -11.20
C LEU A 15 19.39 11.63 -10.56
N LEU A 16 18.49 11.06 -11.36
CA LEU A 16 17.53 10.07 -10.88
C LEU A 16 18.22 8.80 -10.36
N GLU A 17 19.34 8.37 -10.94
CA GLU A 17 20.14 7.25 -10.40
C GLU A 17 20.73 7.56 -9.02
N VAL A 18 21.27 8.76 -8.82
CA VAL A 18 21.77 9.21 -7.50
C VAL A 18 20.64 9.25 -6.48
N VAL A 19 19.49 9.82 -6.84
CA VAL A 19 18.31 9.85 -5.96
C VAL A 19 17.81 8.43 -5.66
N ARG A 20 17.82 7.51 -6.63
CA ARG A 20 17.42 6.11 -6.44
C ARG A 20 18.24 5.43 -5.36
N ASN A 21 19.56 5.63 -5.37
CA ASN A 21 20.47 5.05 -4.37
C ASN A 21 20.27 5.65 -2.97
N ARG A 22 19.74 6.87 -2.87
CA ARG A 22 19.50 7.55 -1.59
C ARG A 22 18.13 7.22 -1.01
N ARG A 23 17.06 7.37 -1.80
CA ARG A 23 15.68 7.18 -1.35
C ARG A 23 14.77 6.81 -2.51
N ARG A 24 14.41 5.52 -2.58
CA ARG A 24 13.53 4.96 -3.63
C ARG A 24 12.22 5.73 -3.78
N PHE A 25 11.61 6.18 -2.69
CA PHE A 25 10.38 6.96 -2.71
C PHE A 25 10.55 8.31 -3.44
N ALA A 26 11.63 9.05 -3.14
CA ALA A 26 11.93 10.32 -3.82
C ALA A 26 12.22 10.09 -5.31
N TRP A 27 12.90 9.00 -5.66
CA TRP A 27 13.17 8.62 -7.04
C TRP A 27 11.89 8.29 -7.81
N ILE A 28 10.96 7.55 -7.20
CA ILE A 28 9.65 7.24 -7.78
C ILE A 28 8.86 8.53 -8.03
N LEU A 29 8.74 9.41 -7.01
CA LEU A 29 8.03 10.68 -7.15
C LEU A 29 8.61 11.55 -8.27
N LEU A 30 9.94 11.73 -8.29
CA LEU A 30 10.60 12.56 -9.30
C LEU A 30 10.53 11.94 -10.71
N GLY A 31 10.74 10.63 -10.83
CA GLY A 31 10.76 9.95 -12.13
C GLY A 31 9.38 9.81 -12.77
N GLN A 32 8.31 9.77 -11.96
CA GLN A 32 6.95 9.60 -12.47
C GLN A 32 6.19 10.91 -12.57
N ASN A 33 6.44 11.88 -11.69
CA ASN A 33 5.59 13.06 -11.55
C ASN A 33 6.31 14.38 -11.84
N ALA A 34 7.64 14.40 -11.98
CA ALA A 34 8.40 15.63 -12.20
C ALA A 34 9.13 15.62 -13.55
N ASN A 35 9.07 16.74 -14.27
CA ASN A 35 9.75 16.97 -15.54
C ASN A 35 10.61 18.23 -15.48
N VAL A 36 11.79 18.20 -16.07
CA VAL A 36 12.64 19.38 -16.24
C VAL A 36 11.95 20.36 -17.19
N LEU A 37 11.67 21.58 -16.70
CA LEU A 37 11.02 22.63 -17.49
C LEU A 37 12.05 23.58 -18.11
N SER A 38 13.02 24.04 -17.30
CA SER A 38 14.08 24.95 -17.73
C SER A 38 15.28 24.86 -16.79
N TYR A 39 16.48 25.13 -17.32
CA TYR A 39 17.69 25.24 -16.52
C TYR A 39 18.64 26.31 -17.06
N ASP A 40 18.91 27.34 -16.25
CA ASP A 40 19.72 28.49 -16.67
C ASP A 40 21.18 28.42 -16.17
N GLY A 41 21.53 27.36 -15.43
CA GLY A 41 22.83 27.16 -14.81
C GLY A 41 22.90 27.57 -13.33
N THR A 42 21.92 28.35 -12.85
CA THR A 42 21.81 28.78 -11.45
C THR A 42 20.50 28.33 -10.82
N THR A 43 19.46 28.15 -11.62
CA THR A 43 18.12 27.75 -11.19
C THR A 43 17.64 26.61 -12.06
N LEU A 44 17.18 25.54 -11.43
CA LEU A 44 16.52 24.40 -12.05
C LEU A 44 15.02 24.48 -11.75
N THR A 45 14.22 24.60 -12.80
CA THR A 45 12.77 24.61 -12.70
C THR A 45 12.22 23.24 -13.07
N LEU A 46 11.51 22.62 -12.14
CA LEU A 46 10.81 21.36 -12.35
C LEU A 46 9.31 21.60 -12.40
N SER A 47 8.65 21.00 -13.38
CA SER A 47 7.20 20.96 -13.49
C SER A 47 6.66 19.64 -12.95
N TRP A 48 5.64 19.72 -12.11
CA TRP A 48 4.93 18.60 -11.53
C TRP A 48 3.64 18.35 -12.29
N ASN A 49 3.31 17.08 -12.49
CA ASN A 49 2.14 16.67 -13.27
C ASN A 49 0.81 17.03 -12.58
N ASN A 50 0.77 17.00 -11.24
CA ASN A 50 -0.40 17.40 -10.46
C ASN A 50 0.01 17.97 -9.08
N GLN A 51 -0.94 18.64 -8.42
CA GLN A 51 -0.72 19.28 -7.11
C GLN A 51 -0.48 18.25 -5.99
N GLY A 52 -1.12 17.08 -6.03
CA GLY A 52 -0.96 16.04 -5.00
C GLY A 52 0.44 15.44 -4.97
N ALA A 53 1.07 15.22 -6.14
CA ALA A 53 2.45 14.76 -6.24
C ALA A 53 3.44 15.82 -5.71
N TYR A 54 3.17 17.10 -5.99
CA TYR A 54 3.93 18.21 -5.43
C TYR A 54 3.81 18.26 -3.89
N ASP A 55 2.59 18.18 -3.36
CA ASP A 55 2.34 18.21 -1.92
C ASP A 55 2.99 17.00 -1.23
N ASN A 56 2.94 15.81 -1.84
CA ASN A 56 3.63 14.60 -1.38
C ASN A 56 5.16 14.73 -1.41
N PHE A 57 5.71 15.41 -2.41
CA PHE A 57 7.16 15.65 -2.48
C PHE A 57 7.66 16.59 -1.38
N ILE A 58 6.88 17.64 -1.07
CA ILE A 58 7.20 18.57 0.00
C ILE A 58 7.00 17.93 1.38
N SER A 59 5.83 17.31 1.62
CA SER A 59 5.48 16.72 2.92
C SER A 59 6.37 15.54 3.31
N SER A 60 6.86 14.77 2.33
CA SER A 60 7.77 13.64 2.57
C SER A 60 9.22 14.04 2.86
N GLY A 61 9.56 15.33 2.76
CA GLY A 61 10.94 15.82 2.87
C GLY A 61 11.84 15.37 1.71
N SER A 62 11.26 14.95 0.59
CA SER A 62 12.03 14.48 -0.59
C SER A 62 12.79 15.60 -1.30
N ARG A 63 12.43 16.86 -1.03
CA ARG A 63 13.16 18.05 -1.48
C ARG A 63 14.64 18.04 -1.06
N GLY A 64 14.94 17.68 0.20
CA GLY A 64 16.31 17.62 0.68
C GLY A 64 17.15 16.57 -0.04
N VAL A 65 16.55 15.43 -0.39
CA VAL A 65 17.22 14.36 -1.16
C VAL A 65 17.57 14.82 -2.57
N LEU A 66 16.70 15.63 -3.19
CA LEU A 66 16.96 16.23 -4.49
C LEU A 66 18.07 17.27 -4.41
N GLU A 67 18.06 18.13 -3.38
CA GLU A 67 19.12 19.13 -3.14
C GLU A 67 20.48 18.45 -2.92
N ASP A 68 20.53 17.39 -2.12
CA ASP A 68 21.75 16.61 -1.89
C ASP A 68 22.27 15.93 -3.17
N ALA A 69 21.38 15.36 -3.97
CA ALA A 69 21.74 14.72 -5.23
C ALA A 69 22.23 15.75 -6.27
N LEU A 70 21.66 16.96 -6.27
CA LEU A 70 22.12 18.07 -7.09
C LEU A 70 23.50 18.55 -6.65
N ALA A 71 23.75 18.69 -5.34
CA ALA A 71 25.04 19.10 -4.81
C ALA A 71 26.17 18.11 -5.11
N GLU A 72 25.84 16.82 -5.27
CA GLU A 72 26.80 15.79 -5.66
C GLU A 72 27.20 15.89 -7.15
N LEU A 73 26.24 16.22 -8.02
CA LEU A 73 26.46 16.24 -9.47
C LEU A 73 26.85 17.62 -10.03
N LEU A 74 26.41 18.69 -9.36
CA LEU A 74 26.59 20.07 -9.79
C LEU A 74 27.16 20.88 -8.62
N ASN A 75 28.34 21.47 -8.84
CA ASN A 75 28.99 22.32 -7.87
C ASN A 75 29.37 23.66 -8.54
N PRO A 76 28.67 24.77 -8.23
CA PRO A 76 27.70 24.97 -7.14
C PRO A 76 26.31 24.35 -7.41
N PRO A 77 25.57 23.94 -6.36
CA PRO A 77 24.22 23.41 -6.52
C PRO A 77 23.25 24.51 -6.99
N PRO A 78 22.37 24.23 -7.97
CA PRO A 78 21.39 25.20 -8.44
C PRO A 78 20.23 25.36 -7.45
N ALA A 79 19.62 26.54 -7.43
CA ALA A 79 18.35 26.78 -6.75
C ALA A 79 17.23 25.96 -7.41
N ILE A 80 16.32 25.41 -6.60
CA ILE A 80 15.23 24.56 -7.10
C ILE A 80 13.92 25.31 -7.05
N GLU A 81 13.34 25.52 -8.23
CA GLU A 81 11.98 26.01 -8.40
C GLU A 81 11.06 24.86 -8.82
N LEU A 82 9.92 24.75 -8.17
CA LEU A 82 8.96 23.68 -8.38
C LEU A 82 7.63 24.31 -8.79
N VAL A 83 7.12 23.95 -9.95
CA VAL A 83 5.89 24.49 -10.55
C VAL A 83 4.94 23.34 -10.80
N VAL A 84 3.62 23.53 -10.63
CA VAL A 84 2.62 22.51 -10.99
C VAL A 84 2.03 22.87 -12.35
N GLN A 85 2.08 21.95 -13.31
CA GLN A 85 1.43 22.14 -14.62
C GLN A 85 -0.09 22.12 -14.41
N GLY A 86 -0.74 23.24 -14.74
CA GLY A 86 -2.18 23.42 -14.47
C GLY A 86 -2.63 24.86 -14.25
N LYS A 87 -1.74 25.86 -14.32
CA LYS A 87 -2.13 27.26 -14.30
C LYS A 87 -1.36 28.06 -15.33
N THR A 88 -2.02 28.40 -16.43
CA THR A 88 -1.65 29.50 -17.32
C THR A 88 -1.43 30.75 -16.45
N PRO A 89 -0.30 31.47 -16.59
CA PRO A 89 -0.10 32.68 -15.78
C PRO A 89 -0.94 33.83 -16.35
N PRO A 90 -1.77 34.53 -15.56
CA PRO A 90 -2.04 35.93 -15.83
C PRO A 90 -0.85 36.73 -15.30
N SER A 91 -0.22 37.45 -16.22
CA SER A 91 0.86 38.41 -15.98
C SER A 91 0.53 39.39 -14.86
N LEU A 92 1.58 39.74 -14.11
CA LEU A 92 1.67 40.69 -13.01
C LEU A 92 1.19 42.11 -13.37
N ALA A 93 0.42 42.71 -12.46
CA ALA A 93 0.43 44.13 -12.11
C ALA A 93 0.00 44.24 -10.63
N HIS A 94 0.95 44.43 -9.68
CA HIS A 94 1.16 45.67 -8.90
C HIS A 94 -0.13 46.16 -8.19
N SER A 95 -0.26 46.38 -6.87
CA SER A 95 0.68 46.54 -5.74
C SER A 95 -0.13 46.56 -4.42
N VAL A 96 0.35 45.83 -3.38
CA VAL A 96 0.63 46.18 -1.94
C VAL A 96 -0.31 47.16 -1.17
N PRO A 97 -0.35 47.18 0.20
CA PRO A 97 -0.84 46.21 1.21
C PRO A 97 -1.77 46.86 2.30
N GLU A 98 -1.98 46.14 3.41
CA GLU A 98 -2.08 46.64 4.82
C GLU A 98 -3.47 46.53 5.50
N GLY A 99 -3.52 45.83 6.65
CA GLY A 99 -4.72 45.70 7.49
C GLY A 99 -4.69 44.60 8.56
N GLN A 100 -3.87 44.79 9.59
CA GLN A 100 -3.95 44.30 11.00
C GLN A 100 -5.12 43.36 11.46
N ALA A 101 -4.76 42.26 12.14
CA ALA A 101 -4.89 42.05 13.62
C ALA A 101 -5.35 40.64 14.09
N ALA A 102 -4.70 40.19 15.18
CA ALA A 102 -5.12 39.23 16.23
C ALA A 102 -5.12 37.72 15.90
N GLN A 103 -4.10 36.97 16.34
CA GLN A 103 -4.03 36.11 17.55
C GLN A 103 -4.85 34.80 17.41
N VAL A 104 -4.31 33.60 17.66
CA VAL A 104 -3.80 33.07 18.94
C VAL A 104 -2.85 31.89 18.69
N HIS A 105 -1.69 31.88 19.34
CA HIS A 105 -0.84 30.70 19.53
C HIS A 105 -1.39 29.85 20.68
N VAL A 106 -1.58 28.56 20.46
CA VAL A 106 -1.58 27.54 21.54
C VAL A 106 -0.63 26.43 21.13
N SER A 107 0.56 26.45 21.72
CA SER A 107 1.47 25.32 21.77
C SER A 107 1.03 24.40 22.91
N VAL A 108 0.66 23.16 22.61
CA VAL A 108 0.69 22.07 23.59
C VAL A 108 1.69 21.05 23.08
N ALA A 109 2.81 20.99 23.78
CA ALA A 109 3.78 19.92 23.66
C ALA A 109 3.19 18.65 24.30
N VAL A 110 3.10 17.57 23.54
CA VAL A 110 3.12 16.21 24.08
C VAL A 110 4.34 15.54 23.50
N THR A 111 5.39 15.42 24.31
CA THR A 111 6.41 14.40 24.12
C THR A 111 5.84 13.09 24.63
N THR A 112 5.55 12.18 23.70
CA THR A 112 5.69 10.75 23.91
C THR A 112 6.43 10.21 22.69
N ALA A 113 7.60 9.64 22.92
CA ALA A 113 8.32 8.85 21.95
C ALA A 113 7.46 7.64 21.54
N ASP A 114 7.25 7.42 20.24
CA ASP A 114 7.06 6.10 19.62
C ASP A 114 7.19 6.20 18.06
N PRO A 115 7.34 5.08 17.33
CA PRO A 115 8.31 4.93 16.26
C PRO A 115 7.86 5.59 14.95
N SER A 116 8.84 5.97 14.12
CA SER A 116 8.62 6.43 12.75
C SER A 116 7.78 5.39 11.97
N PRO A 117 6.63 5.76 11.39
CA PRO A 117 5.86 4.85 10.55
C PRO A 117 6.67 4.55 9.29
N GLN A 118 6.93 3.27 9.02
CA GLN A 118 7.53 2.88 7.75
C GLN A 118 6.55 3.26 6.61
N PRO A 119 7.01 3.78 5.46
CA PRO A 119 6.13 4.19 4.36
C PRO A 119 5.21 3.07 3.84
N GLY A 120 5.60 1.79 4.01
CA GLY A 120 4.77 0.62 3.71
C GLY A 120 3.79 0.23 4.83
N GLU A 121 4.14 0.46 6.09
CA GLU A 121 3.21 0.26 7.21
C GLU A 121 2.11 1.32 7.21
N SER A 122 2.41 2.57 6.85
CA SER A 122 1.41 3.64 6.86
C SER A 122 0.32 3.42 5.80
N ALA A 123 0.67 3.06 4.56
CA ALA A 123 -0.32 2.83 3.51
C ALA A 123 -1.12 1.54 3.72
N ALA A 124 -0.46 0.44 4.13
CA ALA A 124 -1.15 -0.80 4.49
C ALA A 124 -2.06 -0.60 5.71
N SER A 125 -1.63 0.19 6.70
CA SER A 125 -2.48 0.58 7.85
C SER A 125 -3.64 1.47 7.43
N THR A 126 -3.44 2.39 6.47
CA THR A 126 -4.51 3.23 5.92
C THR A 126 -5.54 2.40 5.16
N LEU A 127 -5.12 1.44 4.32
CA LEU A 127 -6.04 0.57 3.59
C LEU A 127 -6.81 -0.36 4.53
N GLN A 128 -6.17 -0.92 5.54
CA GLN A 128 -6.83 -1.67 6.60
C GLN A 128 -7.86 -0.80 7.35
N LEU A 129 -7.53 0.47 7.62
CA LEU A 129 -8.46 1.40 8.25
C LEU A 129 -9.65 1.75 7.34
N VAL A 130 -9.41 1.97 6.05
CA VAL A 130 -10.45 2.20 5.03
C VAL A 130 -11.38 0.98 4.95
N LEU A 131 -10.81 -0.22 4.88
CA LEU A 131 -11.56 -1.47 4.85
C LEU A 131 -12.45 -1.62 6.09
N ALA A 132 -11.87 -1.41 7.28
CA ALA A 132 -12.60 -1.49 8.55
C ALA A 132 -13.75 -0.46 8.61
N GLN A 133 -13.47 0.81 8.31
CA GLN A 133 -14.49 1.88 8.30
C GLN A 133 -15.59 1.60 7.29
N THR A 134 -15.25 1.09 6.11
CA THR A 134 -16.22 0.67 5.09
C THR A 134 -17.11 -0.45 5.63
N ALA A 135 -16.53 -1.49 6.25
CA ALA A 135 -17.29 -2.60 6.81
C ALA A 135 -18.29 -2.15 7.88
N PHE A 136 -17.88 -1.25 8.79
CA PHE A 136 -18.76 -0.68 9.80
C PHE A 136 -19.89 0.17 9.19
N LEU A 137 -19.58 1.03 8.21
CA LEU A 137 -20.61 1.82 7.52
C LEU A 137 -21.61 0.95 6.76
N MET A 138 -21.16 -0.13 6.13
CA MET A 138 -22.04 -1.10 5.46
C MET A 138 -22.96 -1.80 6.47
N TYR A 139 -22.45 -2.13 7.65
CA TYR A 139 -23.27 -2.71 8.73
C TYR A 139 -24.31 -1.71 9.26
N GLU A 140 -23.93 -0.46 9.50
CA GLU A 140 -24.83 0.61 9.95
C GLU A 140 -25.94 0.90 8.93
N GLN A 141 -25.65 0.77 7.63
CA GLN A 141 -26.62 0.89 6.54
C GLN A 141 -27.55 -0.33 6.39
N GLY A 142 -27.41 -1.35 7.25
CA GLY A 142 -28.20 -2.58 7.20
C GLY A 142 -27.71 -3.61 6.19
N ASN A 143 -26.59 -3.36 5.52
CA ASN A 143 -25.98 -4.30 4.57
C ASN A 143 -24.99 -5.26 5.29
N SER A 144 -25.54 -6.08 6.18
CA SER A 144 -24.75 -7.00 7.01
C SER A 144 -24.02 -8.07 6.19
N ARG A 145 -24.52 -8.40 4.99
CA ARG A 145 -23.89 -9.35 4.07
C ARG A 145 -22.56 -8.82 3.54
N ALA A 146 -22.54 -7.58 3.05
CA ALA A 146 -21.31 -6.96 2.55
C ALA A 146 -20.31 -6.69 3.67
N ALA A 147 -20.78 -6.27 4.85
CA ALA A 147 -19.93 -6.08 6.03
C ALA A 147 -19.20 -7.37 6.45
N ALA A 148 -19.91 -8.51 6.47
CA ALA A 148 -19.31 -9.81 6.76
C ALA A 148 -18.29 -10.24 5.69
N LEU A 149 -18.55 -9.94 4.42
CA LEU A 149 -17.59 -10.23 3.34
C LEU A 149 -16.33 -9.37 3.46
N LEU A 150 -16.47 -8.09 3.85
CA LEU A 150 -15.34 -7.20 4.08
C LEU A 150 -14.48 -7.60 5.27
N SER A 151 -15.05 -8.25 6.30
CA SER A 151 -14.25 -8.77 7.43
C SER A 151 -13.42 -10.01 7.07
N ASP A 152 -13.77 -10.71 5.99
CA ASP A 152 -13.03 -11.88 5.50
C ASP A 152 -11.97 -11.52 4.43
N VAL A 153 -11.77 -10.21 4.18
CA VAL A 153 -10.70 -9.71 3.30
C VAL A 153 -9.36 -9.80 4.05
N GLU A 154 -8.39 -10.48 3.45
CA GLU A 154 -7.06 -10.70 4.03
C GLU A 154 -6.15 -9.50 3.82
N ASP A 155 -6.22 -8.86 2.65
CA ASP A 155 -5.43 -7.69 2.29
C ASP A 155 -6.13 -6.84 1.23
N VAL A 156 -5.64 -5.61 1.01
CA VAL A 156 -6.10 -4.74 -0.07
C VAL A 156 -4.89 -4.29 -0.87
N GLU A 157 -4.88 -4.64 -2.15
CA GLU A 157 -3.85 -4.22 -3.10
C GLU A 157 -4.37 -3.07 -3.97
N LEU A 158 -3.53 -2.06 -4.19
CA LEU A 158 -3.83 -0.97 -5.11
C LEU A 158 -3.18 -1.26 -6.46
N VAL A 159 -3.99 -1.26 -7.51
CA VAL A 159 -3.53 -1.43 -8.88
C VAL A 159 -3.90 -0.19 -9.69
N PRO A 160 -3.07 0.26 -10.66
CA PRO A 160 -3.45 1.37 -11.52
C PRO A 160 -4.74 1.04 -12.30
N GLY A 161 -5.79 1.85 -12.12
CA GLY A 161 -7.08 1.65 -12.81
C GLY A 161 -7.03 2.02 -14.29
N ASN A 162 -5.95 2.69 -14.71
CA ASN A 162 -5.62 2.85 -16.11
C ASN A 162 -4.09 2.79 -16.33
N ARG A 163 -3.69 2.68 -17.60
CA ARG A 163 -2.25 2.64 -17.99
C ARG A 163 -1.46 3.89 -17.62
N PHE A 164 -2.14 4.98 -17.28
CA PHE A 164 -1.57 6.28 -16.96
C PHE A 164 -1.45 6.51 -15.44
N GLY A 165 -2.12 5.69 -14.62
CA GLY A 165 -2.15 5.81 -13.17
C GLY A 165 -2.94 7.01 -12.66
N ASP A 166 -3.97 7.46 -13.40
CA ASP A 166 -4.76 8.64 -12.99
C ASP A 166 -5.59 8.37 -11.72
N TRP A 167 -6.01 7.12 -11.52
CA TRP A 167 -6.64 6.62 -10.30
C TRP A 167 -6.19 5.17 -10.05
N GLU A 168 -6.44 4.69 -8.84
CA GLU A 168 -6.16 3.32 -8.44
C GLU A 168 -7.47 2.52 -8.36
N ASP A 169 -7.42 1.23 -8.64
CA ASP A 169 -8.48 0.29 -8.31
C ASP A 169 -8.04 -0.53 -7.09
N ALA A 170 -8.96 -0.78 -6.18
CA ALA A 170 -8.71 -1.61 -5.02
C ALA A 170 -9.04 -3.07 -5.33
N VAL A 171 -8.06 -3.95 -5.15
CA VAL A 171 -8.21 -5.40 -5.23
C VAL A 171 -8.29 -5.95 -3.82
N LEU A 172 -9.48 -6.40 -3.42
CA LEU A 172 -9.71 -7.08 -2.16
C LEU A 172 -9.17 -8.51 -2.26
N ILE A 173 -8.09 -8.77 -1.54
CA ILE A 173 -7.46 -10.08 -1.48
C ILE A 173 -8.26 -10.97 -0.55
N VAL A 174 -8.87 -12.02 -1.11
CA VAL A 174 -9.78 -12.91 -0.40
C VAL A 174 -9.45 -14.38 -0.66
N PRO A 175 -9.79 -15.29 0.27
CA PRO A 175 -9.70 -16.72 0.03
C PRO A 175 -10.40 -17.13 -1.28
N PRO A 176 -9.84 -18.08 -2.08
CA PRO A 176 -10.39 -18.44 -3.39
C PRO A 176 -11.87 -18.86 -3.39
N TYR A 177 -12.35 -19.45 -2.29
CA TYR A 177 -13.75 -19.87 -2.13
C TYR A 177 -14.70 -18.70 -1.84
N LEU A 178 -14.19 -17.53 -1.44
CA LEU A 178 -14.97 -16.32 -1.20
C LEU A 178 -15.08 -15.42 -2.42
N VAL A 179 -14.18 -15.52 -3.41
CA VAL A 179 -14.25 -14.73 -4.66
C VAL A 179 -15.64 -14.76 -5.30
N PRO A 180 -16.34 -15.91 -5.44
CA PRO A 180 -17.67 -15.95 -6.03
C PRO A 180 -18.77 -15.29 -5.17
N ARG A 181 -18.49 -14.98 -3.90
CA ARG A 181 -19.44 -14.31 -2.99
C ARG A 181 -19.47 -12.79 -3.20
N PHE A 182 -18.40 -12.22 -3.75
CA PHE A 182 -18.32 -10.82 -4.21
C PHE A 182 -18.99 -10.69 -5.58
N THR A 183 -20.32 -10.83 -5.59
CA THR A 183 -21.13 -10.62 -6.81
C THR A 183 -21.08 -9.17 -7.25
N GLU A 184 -21.40 -8.90 -8.51
CA GLU A 184 -21.49 -7.53 -9.05
C GLU A 184 -22.39 -6.63 -8.18
N GLU A 185 -23.51 -7.16 -7.69
CA GLU A 185 -24.41 -6.47 -6.75
C GLU A 185 -23.71 -6.10 -5.43
N VAL A 186 -22.94 -7.01 -4.84
CA VAL A 186 -22.22 -6.76 -3.58
C VAL A 186 -21.11 -5.74 -3.81
N THR A 187 -20.34 -5.89 -4.88
CA THR A 187 -19.25 -4.97 -5.22
C THR A 187 -19.79 -3.57 -5.53
N ALA A 188 -20.89 -3.45 -6.26
CA ALA A 188 -21.57 -2.18 -6.54
C ALA A 188 -22.13 -1.51 -5.26
N ALA A 189 -22.49 -2.29 -4.25
CA ALA A 189 -22.90 -1.76 -2.95
C ALA A 189 -21.70 -1.29 -2.10
N ILE A 190 -20.57 -2.00 -2.17
CA ILE A 190 -19.35 -1.67 -1.40
C ILE A 190 -18.64 -0.44 -2.00
N GLN A 191 -18.52 -0.38 -3.32
CA GLN A 191 -17.72 0.60 -4.05
C GLN A 191 -17.95 2.06 -3.61
N PRO A 192 -19.18 2.61 -3.62
CA PRO A 192 -19.39 4.02 -3.28
C PRO A 192 -19.03 4.34 -1.82
N VAL A 193 -19.21 3.37 -0.90
CA VAL A 193 -18.86 3.57 0.52
C VAL A 193 -17.35 3.53 0.69
N PHE A 194 -16.68 2.58 0.05
CA PHE A 194 -15.24 2.45 0.12
C PHE A 194 -14.52 3.63 -0.55
N GLU A 195 -14.96 4.07 -1.72
CA GLU A 195 -14.45 5.28 -2.41
C GLU A 195 -14.57 6.51 -1.51
N HIS A 196 -15.75 6.72 -0.90
CA HIS A 196 -15.97 7.83 0.02
C HIS A 196 -15.06 7.80 1.24
N VAL A 197 -14.81 6.61 1.81
CA VAL A 197 -13.89 6.45 2.93
C VAL A 197 -12.44 6.65 2.47
N ALA A 198 -12.03 6.02 1.37
CA ALA A 198 -10.69 6.10 0.79
C ALA A 198 -10.29 7.55 0.46
N GLY A 199 -11.20 8.32 -0.15
CA GLY A 199 -10.99 9.73 -0.46
C GLY A 199 -10.72 10.60 0.77
N ARG A 200 -11.30 10.27 1.93
CA ARG A 200 -11.00 10.97 3.21
C ARG A 200 -9.59 10.70 3.72
N HIS A 201 -9.01 9.58 3.30
CA HIS A 201 -7.63 9.21 3.61
C HIS A 201 -6.65 9.56 2.47
N GLY A 202 -7.10 10.32 1.47
CA GLY A 202 -6.27 10.80 0.36
C GLY A 202 -5.99 9.75 -0.72
N LEU A 203 -6.80 8.70 -0.79
CA LEU A 203 -6.73 7.66 -1.82
C LEU A 203 -7.83 7.88 -2.87
N ASP A 204 -7.47 7.86 -4.15
CA ASP A 204 -8.41 7.99 -5.27
C ASP A 204 -8.69 6.62 -5.87
N ILE A 205 -9.85 6.04 -5.52
CA ILE A 205 -10.23 4.67 -5.87
C ILE A 205 -11.33 4.68 -6.92
N GLY A 206 -11.02 4.28 -8.14
CA GLY A 206 -11.97 4.25 -9.26
C GLY A 206 -12.82 2.98 -9.34
N GLY A 207 -12.35 1.88 -8.77
CA GLY A 207 -13.00 0.58 -8.88
C GLY A 207 -12.63 -0.38 -7.77
N ILE A 208 -13.48 -1.38 -7.54
CA ILE A 208 -13.23 -2.46 -6.57
C ILE A 208 -13.43 -3.80 -7.24
N THR A 209 -12.49 -4.70 -7.00
CA THR A 209 -12.59 -6.10 -7.43
C THR A 209 -12.15 -7.01 -6.29
N ALA A 210 -12.60 -8.27 -6.31
CA ALA A 210 -12.14 -9.28 -5.37
C ALA A 210 -11.37 -10.35 -6.13
N ALA A 211 -10.17 -10.70 -5.64
CA ALA A 211 -9.29 -11.67 -6.27
C ALA A 211 -8.56 -12.49 -5.21
N PRO A 212 -8.15 -13.73 -5.53
CA PRO A 212 -7.28 -14.49 -4.64
C PRO A 212 -5.87 -13.92 -4.63
N ALA A 213 -5.17 -14.09 -3.50
CA ALA A 213 -3.76 -13.74 -3.39
C ALA A 213 -2.94 -14.45 -4.49
N LEU A 214 -2.06 -13.70 -5.15
CA LEU A 214 -1.14 -14.28 -6.13
C LEU A 214 -0.12 -15.18 -5.42
N PRO A 215 0.15 -16.40 -5.93
CA PRO A 215 1.16 -17.26 -5.35
C PRO A 215 2.56 -16.66 -5.55
N GLU A 216 3.43 -16.81 -4.55
CA GLU A 216 4.85 -16.54 -4.73
C GLU A 216 5.46 -17.60 -5.69
N ILE A 217 6.08 -17.14 -6.78
CA ILE A 217 6.63 -18.00 -7.82
C ILE A 217 8.16 -17.99 -7.75
N ASP A 218 8.73 -19.12 -7.35
CA ASP A 218 10.18 -19.36 -7.38
C ASP A 218 10.69 -19.78 -8.77
N GLY A 219 12.01 -19.71 -9.01
CA GLY A 219 12.64 -20.08 -10.29
C GLY A 219 12.39 -21.52 -10.77
N HIS A 220 11.98 -22.43 -9.88
CA HIS A 220 11.65 -23.82 -10.16
C HIS A 220 10.14 -24.13 -10.18
N TRP A 221 9.31 -23.10 -10.37
CA TRP A 221 7.85 -23.24 -10.31
C TRP A 221 7.26 -24.33 -11.21
N ARG A 222 7.89 -24.60 -12.38
CA ARG A 222 7.42 -25.63 -13.31
C ARG A 222 7.55 -27.03 -12.72
N GLN A 223 8.69 -27.33 -12.10
CA GLN A 223 8.93 -28.63 -11.45
C GLN A 223 7.98 -28.81 -10.26
N ILE A 224 7.85 -27.79 -9.42
CA ILE A 224 6.97 -27.81 -8.24
C ILE A 224 5.50 -28.02 -8.64
N LEU A 225 5.04 -27.30 -9.67
CA LEU A 225 3.68 -27.46 -10.18
C LEU A 225 3.46 -28.86 -10.76
N GLN A 226 4.44 -29.38 -11.50
CA GLN A 226 4.33 -30.70 -12.13
C GLN A 226 4.35 -31.84 -11.11
N GLU A 227 5.15 -31.72 -10.04
CA GLU A 227 5.12 -32.63 -8.88
C GLU A 227 3.76 -32.60 -8.17
N ARG A 228 3.17 -31.41 -7.98
CA ARG A 228 1.83 -31.29 -7.36
C ARG A 228 0.73 -31.90 -8.23
N LEU A 229 0.83 -31.78 -9.55
CA LEU A 229 -0.12 -32.37 -10.49
C LEU A 229 -0.01 -33.90 -10.53
N THR A 230 1.19 -34.46 -10.39
CA THR A 230 1.41 -35.92 -10.39
C THR A 230 1.16 -36.57 -9.04
N ALA A 231 1.35 -35.86 -7.93
CA ALA A 231 1.12 -36.36 -6.57
C ALA A 231 -0.37 -36.59 -6.21
N GLY A 232 -1.30 -36.14 -7.06
CA GLY A 232 -2.73 -36.17 -6.76
C GLY A 232 -3.11 -35.09 -5.73
N THR A 233 -4.30 -34.51 -5.90
CA THR A 233 -4.80 -33.37 -5.13
C THR A 233 -5.03 -33.71 -3.65
N ALA A 234 -3.98 -33.64 -2.85
CA ALA A 234 -4.06 -33.48 -1.41
C ALA A 234 -3.03 -32.45 -0.96
N SER A 235 -3.27 -31.18 -1.30
CA SER A 235 -2.47 -30.08 -0.76
C SER A 235 -3.40 -28.92 -0.39
N ASN A 236 -4.08 -29.08 0.75
CA ASN A 236 -4.69 -27.97 1.48
C ASN A 236 -3.60 -26.95 1.78
N GLN A 237 -3.53 -25.87 0.99
CA GLN A 237 -3.18 -24.48 1.32
C GLN A 237 -2.14 -24.20 2.45
N ALA A 238 -1.27 -25.15 2.79
CA ALA A 238 -0.30 -25.10 3.89
C ALA A 238 1.01 -24.40 3.48
N SER A 239 0.89 -23.44 2.57
CA SER A 239 1.83 -22.32 2.46
C SER A 239 1.04 -21.07 2.79
N ARG A 240 0.47 -21.06 4.01
CA ARG A 240 0.26 -19.82 4.75
C ARG A 240 1.51 -18.99 4.51
N ALA A 241 1.30 -17.75 4.05
CA ALA A 241 2.21 -16.64 4.23
C ALA A 241 3.19 -16.99 5.33
N ARG A 242 4.48 -17.05 5.00
CA ARG A 242 5.60 -17.36 5.89
C ARG A 242 5.53 -16.39 7.07
N ALA A 243 4.64 -16.70 8.00
CA ALA A 243 4.28 -15.89 9.12
C ALA A 243 5.52 -15.93 9.98
N LYS A 244 6.26 -14.82 9.89
CA LYS A 244 7.06 -14.24 10.94
C LYS A 244 7.39 -15.27 12.02
N ARG A 245 8.50 -15.99 11.82
CA ARG A 245 9.06 -16.96 12.78
C ARG A 245 8.99 -16.35 14.17
N THR A 246 7.95 -16.73 14.90
CA THR A 246 7.82 -16.49 16.33
C THR A 246 7.89 -17.89 16.89
N ALA A 247 8.86 -18.13 17.78
CA ALA A 247 9.05 -19.45 18.35
C ALA A 247 7.72 -19.96 18.93
N PRO A 248 7.39 -21.26 18.78
CA PRO A 248 6.13 -21.80 19.25
C PRO A 248 6.01 -21.61 20.77
N THR A 249 5.00 -20.85 21.21
CA THR A 249 4.82 -20.51 22.64
C THR A 249 3.64 -21.22 23.30
N LEU A 250 2.83 -21.99 22.58
CA LEU A 250 1.59 -22.56 23.13
C LEU A 250 1.56 -24.08 23.02
N ASN A 251 1.32 -24.77 24.14
CA ASN A 251 1.17 -26.22 24.21
C ASN A 251 -0.21 -26.59 24.78
N ARG A 252 -0.94 -27.48 24.10
CA ARG A 252 -2.24 -28.02 24.55
C ARG A 252 -2.35 -29.48 24.15
N ASP A 253 -2.72 -30.36 25.09
CA ASP A 253 -2.90 -31.80 24.85
C ASP A 253 -1.68 -32.50 24.18
N GLY A 254 -0.46 -31.98 24.40
CA GLY A 254 0.77 -32.49 23.79
C GLY A 254 1.04 -31.95 22.37
N PHE A 255 0.17 -31.10 21.85
CA PHE A 255 0.34 -30.40 20.58
C PHE A 255 0.96 -29.02 20.81
N VAL A 256 1.83 -28.62 19.89
CA VAL A 256 2.48 -27.31 19.86
C VAL A 256 1.81 -26.45 18.80
N PHE A 257 1.47 -25.22 19.15
CA PHE A 257 0.73 -24.29 18.30
C PHE A 257 1.51 -22.98 18.15
N ASP A 258 1.43 -22.40 16.95
CA ASP A 258 2.10 -21.16 16.60
C ASP A 258 1.22 -19.93 16.87
N SER A 259 -0.08 -20.14 17.11
CA SER A 259 -1.02 -19.05 17.42
C SER A 259 -2.21 -19.49 18.29
N ARG A 260 -2.94 -18.52 18.87
CA ARG A 260 -4.16 -18.80 19.67
C ARG A 260 -5.33 -19.25 18.80
N GLU A 261 -5.39 -18.78 17.57
CA GLU A 261 -6.41 -19.12 16.58
C GLU A 261 -6.32 -20.61 16.22
N GLU A 262 -5.11 -21.16 16.12
CA GLU A 262 -4.92 -22.61 15.91
C GLU A 262 -5.44 -23.44 17.09
N VAL A 263 -5.27 -22.95 18.32
CA VAL A 263 -5.83 -23.59 19.51
C VAL A 263 -7.36 -23.60 19.46
N LEU A 264 -7.99 -22.51 19.00
CA LEU A 264 -9.45 -22.42 18.86
C LEU A 264 -9.98 -23.38 17.78
N VAL A 265 -9.26 -23.50 16.66
CA VAL A 265 -9.60 -24.48 15.60
C VAL A 265 -9.46 -25.91 16.13
N TYR A 266 -8.40 -26.22 16.87
CA TYR A 266 -8.23 -27.52 17.51
C TYR A 266 -9.38 -27.84 18.48
N GLU A 267 -9.77 -26.88 19.32
CA GLU A 267 -10.90 -27.07 20.24
C GLU A 267 -12.24 -27.23 19.51
N ALA A 268 -12.45 -26.49 18.41
CA ALA A 268 -13.65 -26.62 17.59
C ALA A 268 -13.72 -28.00 16.92
N LEU A 269 -12.60 -28.49 16.38
CA LEU A 269 -12.51 -29.83 15.78
C LEU A 269 -12.72 -30.93 16.83
N LYS A 270 -12.20 -30.75 18.04
CA LYS A 270 -12.39 -31.69 19.16
C LYS A 270 -13.85 -31.73 19.62
N ARG A 271 -14.54 -30.58 19.65
CA ARG A 271 -15.99 -30.52 19.92
C ARG A 271 -16.80 -31.20 18.81
N ALA A 272 -16.49 -30.90 17.55
CA ALA A 272 -17.15 -31.53 16.42
C ALA A 272 -16.92 -33.05 16.39
N GLN A 273 -15.72 -33.52 16.76
CA GLN A 273 -15.43 -34.94 16.91
C GLN A 273 -16.29 -35.61 18.00
N ALA A 274 -16.54 -34.92 19.11
CA ALA A 274 -17.37 -35.45 20.21
C ALA A 274 -18.86 -35.58 19.82
N GLU A 275 -19.31 -34.84 18.81
CA GLU A 275 -20.69 -34.85 18.32
C GLU A 275 -20.92 -35.86 17.18
N LEU A 276 -19.87 -36.53 16.69
CA LEU A 276 -19.98 -37.51 15.61
C LEU A 276 -20.49 -38.88 16.08
N PRO A 277 -21.28 -39.59 15.26
CA PRO A 277 -21.61 -41.01 15.46
C PRO A 277 -20.34 -41.88 15.55
N GLN A 278 -20.38 -43.00 16.30
CA GLN A 278 -19.21 -43.87 16.57
C GLN A 278 -18.55 -44.47 15.31
N ASP A 279 -19.28 -44.43 14.20
CA ASP A 279 -18.95 -44.90 12.86
C ASP A 279 -18.32 -43.80 11.97
N SER A 280 -18.14 -42.58 12.50
CA SER A 280 -17.47 -41.45 11.84
C SER A 280 -16.37 -40.86 12.73
N THR A 281 -15.09 -40.98 12.34
CA THR A 281 -13.95 -40.42 13.10
C THR A 281 -13.19 -39.38 12.30
N ILE A 282 -13.05 -38.18 12.84
CA ILE A 282 -12.07 -37.18 12.38
C ILE A 282 -10.74 -37.49 13.06
N SER A 283 -9.72 -37.91 12.30
CA SER A 283 -8.38 -38.14 12.85
C SER A 283 -7.56 -36.85 12.79
N ILE A 284 -7.15 -36.35 13.95
CA ILE A 284 -6.28 -35.16 14.08
C ILE A 284 -4.85 -35.64 14.27
N PHE A 285 -3.99 -35.48 13.26
CA PHE A 285 -2.57 -35.83 13.34
C PHE A 285 -1.70 -34.57 13.46
N PRO A 286 -0.64 -34.60 14.28
CA PRO A 286 0.34 -33.52 14.29
C PRO A 286 1.16 -33.58 12.99
N VAL A 287 1.29 -32.43 12.31
CA VAL A 287 2.25 -32.29 11.21
C VAL A 287 3.63 -32.18 11.82
N VAL A 288 4.36 -33.30 11.86
CA VAL A 288 5.76 -33.29 12.31
C VAL A 288 6.62 -32.69 11.20
N VAL A 289 6.99 -31.42 11.34
CA VAL A 289 8.01 -30.79 10.48
C VAL A 289 9.36 -31.40 10.85
N ARG A 290 9.76 -32.49 10.18
CA ARG A 290 11.14 -32.98 10.26
C ARG A 290 12.05 -31.99 9.54
N SER A 291 12.90 -31.33 10.30
CA SER A 291 14.00 -30.54 9.76
C SER A 291 15.00 -31.47 9.07
N PHE A 292 15.17 -31.34 7.75
CA PHE A 292 16.30 -31.86 6.99
C PHE A 292 17.04 -30.68 6.37
#